data_AF-A0A1I6PT17-F1
#
_entry.id   AF-A0A1I6PT17-F1
#
_cell.length_a   1.000
_cell.length_b   1.000
_cell.length_c   1.000
_cell.angle_alpha   90.00
_cell.angle_beta   90.00
_cell.angle_gamma   90.00
#
_symmetry.space_group_name_H-M   'P 1'
#
loop_
_entity.id
_entity.type
_entity.pdbx_description
1 polymer ?
#
loop_
_entity_poly.entity_id
_entity_poly.type
_entity_poly.pdbx_seq_one_letter_code
_entity_poly.pdbx_strand_id
1 'polypeptide(L)'
;MTVETETPAGTGMRRSRRFLWTLAGLVAVVAVCGWISLFVGLGLGVGRETRLILAVVAAVSSEALFWIAAAALGVSVFEARKRIWRRITGRG
;
A
#
# COMPACT_ATOMS: atom_id res chain seq x y z
N MET A 1 19.62 14.61 37.94
CA MET A 1 18.43 14.05 37.28
C MET A 1 18.75 13.85 35.81
N THR A 2 19.20 12.65 35.43
CA THR A 2 19.45 12.29 34.02
C THR A 2 18.18 11.67 33.47
N VAL A 3 17.50 12.41 32.59
CA VAL A 3 16.32 11.91 31.88
C VAL A 3 16.82 10.95 30.80
N GLU A 4 16.76 9.65 31.09
CA GLU A 4 16.90 8.64 30.05
C GLU A 4 15.68 8.71 29.14
N THR A 5 15.85 9.29 27.96
CA THR A 5 14.87 9.21 26.89
C THR A 5 14.90 7.78 26.36
N GLU A 6 14.07 6.92 26.94
CA GLU A 6 13.73 5.60 26.40
C GLU A 6 13.13 5.78 25.01
N THR A 7 13.98 5.86 24.00
CA THR A 7 13.57 5.81 22.60
C THR A 7 13.17 4.36 22.36
N PRO A 8 11.90 4.04 22.07
CA PRO A 8 11.47 2.66 21.97
C PRO A 8 12.11 2.03 20.73
N ALA A 9 13.21 1.31 20.96
CA ALA A 9 13.87 0.51 19.96
C ALA A 9 12.97 -0.67 19.59
N GLY A 10 12.57 -0.74 18.32
CA GLY A 10 12.33 -2.03 17.67
C GLY A 10 10.89 -2.50 17.40
N THR A 11 9.85 -1.68 17.60
CA THR A 11 8.45 -2.10 17.31
C THR A 11 7.89 -1.60 15.97
N GLY A 12 8.54 -0.63 15.31
CA GLY A 12 8.01 0.03 14.10
C GLY A 12 7.99 -0.82 12.81
N MET A 13 8.92 -1.76 12.64
CA MET A 13 9.11 -2.44 11.33
C MET A 13 7.99 -3.42 10.96
N ARG A 14 7.54 -4.29 11.90
CA ARG A 14 6.40 -5.19 11.65
C ARG A 14 5.09 -4.44 11.44
N ARG A 15 4.94 -3.26 12.07
CA ARG A 15 3.78 -2.39 11.90
C ARG A 15 3.77 -1.76 10.50
N SER A 16 4.91 -1.33 9.99
CA SER A 16 5.01 -0.72 8.65
C SER A 16 4.58 -1.69 7.53
N ARG A 17 5.04 -2.94 7.55
CA ARG A 17 4.61 -3.93 6.54
C ARG A 17 3.12 -4.24 6.62
N ARG A 18 2.57 -4.45 7.82
CA ARG A 18 1.12 -4.66 8.01
C ARG A 18 0.32 -3.44 7.54
N PHE A 19 0.79 -2.24 7.85
CA PHE A 19 0.17 -0.99 7.44
C PHE A 19 0.13 -0.84 5.91
N LEU A 20 1.23 -1.13 5.19
CA LEU A 20 1.25 -1.11 3.73
C LEU A 20 0.28 -2.11 3.11
N TRP A 21 0.16 -3.31 3.68
CA TRP A 21 -0.81 -4.30 3.20
C TRP A 21 -2.27 -3.90 3.50
N THR A 22 -2.54 -3.30 4.66
CA THR A 22 -3.85 -2.73 4.96
C THR A 22 -4.19 -1.60 3.99
N LEU A 23 -3.23 -0.71 3.70
CA LEU A 23 -3.39 0.37 2.73
C LEU A 23 -3.65 -0.17 1.33
N ALA A 24 -2.88 -1.17 0.90
CA ALA A 24 -3.11 -1.86 -0.38
C ALA A 24 -4.53 -2.43 -0.46
N GLY A 25 -5.00 -3.08 0.60
CA GLY A 25 -6.37 -3.59 0.69
C GLY A 25 -7.43 -2.48 0.57
N LEU A 26 -7.25 -1.35 1.24
CA LEU A 26 -8.16 -0.21 1.14
C LEU A 26 -8.19 0.37 -0.28
N VAL A 27 -7.04 0.57 -0.91
CA VAL A 27 -6.99 1.07 -2.28
C VAL A 27 -7.57 0.05 -3.26
N ALA A 28 -7.43 -1.27 -3.00
CA ALA A 28 -8.06 -2.33 -3.79
C ALA A 28 -9.58 -2.18 -3.81
N VAL A 29 -10.17 -2.00 -2.63
CA VAL A 29 -11.61 -1.79 -2.49
C VAL A 29 -12.06 -0.53 -3.25
N VAL A 30 -11.33 0.58 -3.12
CA VAL A 30 -11.64 1.82 -3.83
C VAL A 30 -11.56 1.64 -5.34
N ALA A 31 -10.52 0.96 -5.85
CA ALA A 31 -10.37 0.70 -7.28
C ALA A 31 -11.51 -0.18 -7.82
N VAL A 32 -11.88 -1.26 -7.11
CA VAL A 32 -12.99 -2.13 -7.48
C VAL A 32 -14.31 -1.34 -7.49
N CYS A 33 -14.59 -0.54 -6.46
CA CYS A 33 -15.76 0.33 -6.43
C CYS A 33 -15.76 1.35 -7.57
N GLY A 34 -14.61 1.92 -7.92
CA GLY A 34 -14.45 2.85 -9.04
C GLY A 34 -14.81 2.20 -10.38
N TRP A 35 -14.30 0.99 -10.64
CA TRP A 35 -14.64 0.21 -11.84
C TRP A 35 -16.11 -0.16 -11.89
N ILE A 36 -16.71 -0.62 -10.77
CA ILE A 36 -18.14 -0.93 -10.70
C ILE A 36 -18.97 0.32 -11.01
N SER A 37 -18.63 1.45 -10.40
CA SER A 37 -19.32 2.72 -10.62
C SER A 37 -19.22 3.20 -12.08
N LEU A 38 -18.07 3.01 -12.73
CA LEU A 38 -17.89 3.25 -14.16
C LEU A 38 -18.84 2.38 -15.01
N PHE A 39 -18.88 1.07 -14.77
CA PHE A 39 -19.75 0.14 -15.51
C PHE A 39 -21.24 0.48 -15.33
N VAL A 40 -21.65 0.80 -14.09
CA VAL A 40 -23.01 1.24 -13.78
C VAL A 40 -23.32 2.56 -14.49
N GLY A 41 -22.40 3.53 -14.48
CA GLY A 41 -22.56 4.79 -15.21
C GLY A 41 -22.70 4.60 -16.72
N LEU A 42 -21.92 3.69 -17.30
CA LEU A 42 -22.05 3.34 -18.71
C LEU A 42 -23.42 2.74 -19.04
N GLY A 43 -23.95 1.87 -18.18
CA GLY A 43 -25.29 1.27 -18.33
C GLY A 43 -26.44 2.27 -18.16
N LEU A 44 -26.28 3.27 -17.29
CA LEU A 44 -27.29 4.32 -17.04
C LEU A 44 -27.25 5.47 -18.06
N GLY A 45 -26.31 5.44 -19.01
CA GLY A 45 -26.25 6.46 -20.05
C GLY A 45 -25.79 7.85 -19.56
N VAL A 46 -25.10 7.97 -18.42
CA VAL A 46 -24.62 9.28 -17.89
C VAL A 46 -23.77 10.03 -18.91
N GLY A 47 -23.70 11.36 -18.77
CA GLY A 47 -22.94 12.25 -19.65
C GLY A 47 -21.47 11.86 -19.82
N ARG A 48 -20.87 12.26 -20.95
CA ARG A 48 -19.45 11.96 -21.29
C ARG A 48 -18.48 12.43 -20.20
N GLU A 49 -18.72 13.61 -19.62
CA GLU A 49 -17.86 14.18 -18.57
C GLU A 49 -17.82 13.28 -17.32
N THR A 50 -18.97 12.79 -16.86
CA THR A 50 -19.05 11.89 -15.69
C THR A 50 -18.33 10.57 -15.94
N ARG A 51 -18.44 10.01 -17.15
CA ARG A 51 -17.73 8.78 -17.53
C ARG A 51 -16.22 8.97 -17.51
N LEU A 52 -15.74 10.11 -18.00
CA LEU A 52 -14.31 10.45 -17.98
C LEU A 52 -13.79 10.56 -16.55
N ILE A 53 -14.51 11.24 -15.66
CA ILE A 53 -14.12 11.36 -14.25
C ILE A 53 -14.06 9.97 -13.59
N LEU A 54 -15.08 9.14 -13.78
CA LEU A 54 -15.09 7.78 -13.25
C LEU A 54 -13.93 6.93 -13.79
N ALA A 55 -13.59 7.07 -15.08
CA ALA A 55 -12.47 6.35 -15.70
C ALA A 55 -11.12 6.79 -15.12
N VAL A 56 -10.91 8.10 -14.95
CA VAL A 56 -9.69 8.65 -14.36
C VAL A 56 -9.56 8.20 -12.91
N VAL A 57 -10.63 8.25 -12.11
CA VAL A 57 -10.61 7.79 -10.72
C VAL A 57 -10.28 6.30 -10.62
N ALA A 58 -10.86 5.48 -11.49
CA ALA A 58 -10.58 4.04 -11.56
C ALA A 58 -9.12 3.76 -11.95
N ALA A 59 -8.59 4.50 -12.94
CA ALA A 59 -7.21 4.38 -13.39
C ALA A 59 -6.22 4.78 -12.29
N VAL A 60 -6.37 5.97 -11.70
CA VAL A 60 -5.48 6.48 -10.64
C VAL A 60 -5.50 5.57 -9.41
N SER A 61 -6.66 5.03 -9.04
CA SER A 61 -6.76 4.07 -7.93
C SER A 61 -6.00 2.77 -8.23
N SER A 62 -6.04 2.31 -9.48
CA SER A 62 -5.31 1.12 -9.93
C SER A 62 -3.80 1.34 -9.95
N GLU A 63 -3.35 2.53 -10.33
CA GLU A 63 -1.93 2.90 -10.24
C GLU A 63 -1.47 2.96 -8.77
N ALA A 64 -2.24 3.63 -7.90
CA ALA A 64 -1.91 3.74 -6.48
C ALA A 64 -1.75 2.36 -5.82
N LEU A 65 -2.60 1.39 -6.17
CA LEU A 65 -2.45 -0.02 -5.79
C LEU A 65 -1.09 -0.60 -6.17
N PHE A 66 -0.68 -0.38 -7.42
CA PHE A 66 0.58 -0.88 -7.94
C PHE A 66 1.78 -0.27 -7.18
N TRP A 67 1.75 1.03 -6.91
CA TRP A 67 2.78 1.72 -6.13
C TRP A 67 2.87 1.19 -4.69
N ILE A 68 1.74 0.95 -4.03
CA ILE A 68 1.73 0.42 -2.65
C ILE A 68 2.22 -1.04 -2.63
N ALA A 69 1.83 -1.85 -3.60
CA ALA A 69 2.33 -3.21 -3.74
C ALA A 69 3.85 -3.24 -3.97
N ALA A 70 4.36 -2.37 -4.85
CA ALA A 70 5.80 -2.22 -5.09
C ALA A 70 6.54 -1.78 -3.81
N ALA A 71 6.00 -0.83 -3.05
CA ALA A 71 6.56 -0.40 -1.77
C ALA A 71 6.60 -1.55 -0.75
N ALA A 72 5.51 -2.32 -0.64
CA ALA A 72 5.43 -3.48 0.26
C ALA A 72 6.42 -4.58 -0.10
N LEU A 73 6.61 -4.84 -1.40
CA LEU A 73 7.60 -5.78 -1.91
C LEU A 73 9.03 -5.29 -1.65
N GLY A 74 9.31 -4.01 -1.91
CA GLY A 74 10.61 -3.40 -1.64
C GLY A 74 11.04 -3.57 -0.17
N VAL A 75 10.15 -3.25 0.77
CA VAL A 75 10.41 -3.47 2.21
C VAL A 75 10.66 -4.95 2.51
N SER A 76 9.87 -5.86 1.93
CA SER A 76 10.01 -7.30 2.15
C SER A 76 11.36 -7.86 1.64
N VAL A 77 11.85 -7.37 0.51
CA VAL A 77 13.17 -7.74 -0.04
C VAL A 77 14.31 -7.24 0.86
N PHE A 78 14.24 -5.99 1.33
CA PHE A 78 15.22 -5.46 2.28
C PHE A 78 15.23 -6.25 3.60
N GLU A 79 14.07 -6.65 4.12
CA GLU A 79 13.97 -7.52 5.30
C GLU A 79 14.61 -8.88 5.07
N ALA A 80 14.36 -9.51 3.92
CA ALA A 80 14.95 -10.80 3.56
C ALA A 80 16.48 -10.70 3.50
N ARG A 81 17.02 -9.66 2.85
CA ARG A 81 18.45 -9.40 2.79
C ARG A 81 19.06 -9.20 4.18
N LYS A 82 18.42 -8.40 5.05
CA LYS A 82 18.88 -8.17 6.42
C LYS A 82 18.83 -9.43 7.29
N ARG A 83 17.86 -10.33 7.06
CA ARG A 83 17.76 -11.63 7.74
C ARG A 83 18.90 -12.56 7.32
N ILE A 84 19.21 -12.62 6.03
CA ILE A 84 20.31 -13.43 5.49
C ILE A 84 21.65 -12.94 6.05
N TRP A 85 21.90 -11.63 6.01
CA TRP A 85 23.12 -11.04 6.58
C TRP A 85 23.30 -11.34 8.06
N ARG A 86 22.23 -11.25 8.87
CA ARG A 86 22.29 -11.63 10.29
C ARG A 86 22.64 -13.10 10.51
N ARG A 87 22.17 -14.00 9.65
CA ARG A 87 22.54 -15.42 9.73
C ARG A 87 23.99 -15.67 9.33
N ILE A 88 24.51 -14.92 8.38
CA ILE A 88 25.90 -15.05 7.90
C ILE A 88 26.90 -14.44 8.90
N THR A 89 26.58 -13.28 9.48
CA THR A 89 27.50 -12.57 10.39
C THR A 89 27.55 -13.15 11.80
N GLY A 90 26.68 -14.10 12.16
CA GLY A 90 26.77 -14.89 13.40
C GLY A 90 26.69 -14.10 14.72
N ARG A 91 26.47 -12.79 14.70
CA ARG A 91 26.33 -11.95 15.89
C ARG A 91 24.88 -11.96 16.37
N GLY A 92 24.58 -12.93 17.23
CA GLY A 92 23.51 -12.89 18.23
C GLY A 92 24.06 -12.42 19.56
#